data_AF-A0ABD3QQH5-F1
#
_entry.id   AF-A0ABD3QQH5-F1
#
_cell.length_a   1.000
_cell.length_b   1.000
_cell.length_c   1.000
_cell.angle_alpha   90.00
_cell.angle_beta   90.00
_cell.angle_gamma   90.00
#
_symmetry.space_group_name_H-M   'P 1'
#
loop_
_entity.id
_entity.type
_entity.pdbx_description
1 polymer ?
#
loop_
_entity_poly.entity_id
_entity_poly.type
_entity_poly.pdbx_seq_one_letter_code
_entity_poly.pdbx_strand_id
1 'polypeptide(L)'
;MLPTTEGLAVILCLIAAPTSISAWSVPKTNSHQTRTLNNRRALLQTIATTSLVLLPSIATAASSQEKDKQNLIAGYNRLNYLLDHWEAETTICKTGQETTFGDVCERTPVKVQEYLGYKSMNDPLFKADATMLRLKNLVPSDREEEFYEAIDRYTQNAEEANGMAFVSSWGEANPGGGKDRVQLFIERSKKNVIESRDGLKTVMDILGLKP
;
A
#
# COMPACT_ATOMS: atom_id res chain seq x y z
N MET A 1 -3.14 -67.63 20.29
CA MET A 1 -2.06 -67.45 21.28
C MET A 1 -1.52 -66.03 21.12
N LEU A 2 -1.92 -65.13 22.03
CA LEU A 2 -1.11 -64.01 22.51
C LEU A 2 0.06 -64.59 23.34
N PRO A 3 1.21 -63.90 23.55
CA PRO A 3 1.25 -62.59 24.23
C PRO A 3 2.37 -61.62 23.76
N THR A 4 2.20 -60.28 23.94
CA THR A 4 2.94 -59.35 24.86
C THR A 4 4.41 -59.07 24.47
N THR A 5 5.06 -57.91 24.60
CA THR A 5 4.97 -56.72 25.50
C THR A 5 6.04 -55.72 24.99
N GLU A 6 5.72 -54.43 24.91
CA GLU A 6 6.30 -53.28 25.64
C GLU A 6 7.63 -52.66 25.17
N GLY A 7 7.64 -51.32 25.20
CA GLY A 7 8.83 -50.49 24.98
C GLY A 7 8.52 -48.99 24.82
N LEU A 8 7.83 -48.39 25.80
CA LEU A 8 7.70 -46.94 25.96
C LEU A 8 9.05 -46.36 26.43
N ALA A 9 9.60 -45.39 25.69
CA ALA A 9 10.68 -44.54 26.18
C ALA A 9 10.20 -43.08 26.20
N VAL A 10 9.68 -42.69 27.36
CA VAL A 10 9.44 -41.30 27.77
C VAL A 10 10.79 -40.72 28.19
N ILE A 11 11.30 -39.72 27.46
CA ILE A 11 12.40 -38.89 27.94
C ILE A 11 11.81 -37.55 28.38
N LEU A 12 11.56 -37.45 29.69
CA LEU A 12 11.52 -36.19 30.43
C LEU A 12 12.96 -35.66 30.53
N CYS A 13 13.20 -34.43 30.07
CA CYS A 13 14.38 -33.69 30.48
C CYS A 13 13.97 -32.32 31.02
N LEU A 14 14.65 -31.97 32.12
CA LEU A 14 14.28 -30.99 33.12
C LEU A 14 14.42 -29.53 32.68
N ILE A 15 13.59 -28.71 33.30
CA ILE A 15 13.56 -27.26 33.32
C ILE A 15 14.80 -26.73 34.04
N ALA A 16 15.49 -25.75 33.43
CA ALA A 16 16.27 -24.75 34.14
C ALA A 16 16.28 -23.43 33.35
N ALA A 17 15.75 -22.38 33.96
CA ALA A 17 15.95 -20.97 33.63
C ALA A 17 16.35 -20.27 34.95
N PRO A 18 16.79 -18.99 34.99
CA PRO A 18 17.30 -18.09 33.94
C PRO A 18 18.68 -17.49 34.32
N THR A 19 19.43 -16.96 33.35
CA THR A 19 20.51 -16.01 33.65
C THR A 19 20.42 -14.77 32.76
N SER A 20 20.52 -13.63 33.45
CA SER A 20 20.31 -12.27 33.00
C SER A 20 21.50 -11.69 32.21
N ILE A 21 21.29 -10.43 31.76
CA ILE A 21 22.28 -9.40 31.33
C ILE A 21 22.46 -9.40 29.79
N SER A 22 22.03 -8.38 29.06
CA SER A 22 22.63 -7.04 29.12
C SER A 22 21.65 -5.94 28.68
N ALA A 23 21.44 -4.97 29.56
CA ALA A 23 20.86 -3.69 29.22
C ALA A 23 21.81 -2.91 28.32
N TRP A 24 21.30 -2.36 27.22
CA TRP A 24 22.03 -1.37 26.44
C TRP A 24 22.03 -0.03 27.19
N SER A 25 23.21 0.37 27.63
CA SER A 25 23.48 1.67 28.22
C SER A 25 23.46 2.74 27.14
N VAL A 26 22.58 3.73 27.28
CA VAL A 26 22.59 4.97 26.50
C VAL A 26 23.73 5.87 26.99
N PRO A 27 24.62 6.39 26.12
CA PRO A 27 25.58 7.42 26.53
C PRO A 27 24.87 8.74 26.82
N LYS A 28 24.90 9.19 28.07
CA LYS A 28 24.62 10.59 28.44
C LYS A 28 25.91 11.39 28.30
N THR A 29 25.98 12.28 27.32
CA THR A 29 26.94 13.40 27.34
C THR A 29 26.20 14.66 27.81
N ASN A 30 26.51 15.09 29.04
CA ASN A 30 26.27 16.44 29.54
C ASN A 30 27.60 17.20 29.46
N SER A 31 27.60 18.41 28.93
CA SER A 31 27.76 19.62 29.75
C SER A 31 28.08 20.89 28.96
N HIS A 32 27.69 22.01 29.59
CA HIS A 32 28.10 23.40 29.41
C HIS A 32 27.40 24.31 28.38
N GLN A 33 26.34 24.95 28.91
CA GLN A 33 26.19 26.41 29.06
C GLN A 33 26.66 27.32 27.91
N THR A 34 25.71 28.09 27.38
CA THR A 34 25.64 29.53 27.72
C THR A 34 24.25 30.08 27.45
N ARG A 35 23.66 30.68 28.50
CA ARG A 35 22.49 31.55 28.41
C ARG A 35 22.96 32.88 27.80
N THR A 36 22.36 33.28 26.69
CA THR A 36 22.30 34.71 26.32
C THR A 36 20.84 35.15 26.38
N LEU A 37 20.48 35.65 27.55
CA LEU A 37 19.32 36.52 27.75
C LEU A 37 19.68 37.88 27.17
N ASN A 38 19.15 38.22 26.00
CA ASN A 38 19.05 39.61 25.58
C ASN A 38 17.61 40.06 25.68
N ASN A 39 17.39 40.93 26.66
CA ASN A 39 16.13 41.55 26.97
C ASN A 39 16.28 43.05 26.67
N ARG A 40 15.20 43.64 26.13
CA ARG A 40 14.74 45.04 26.26
C ARG A 40 15.04 46.06 25.14
N ARG A 41 13.90 46.58 24.64
CA ARG A 41 13.61 47.92 24.08
C ARG A 41 14.07 48.14 22.65
N ALA A 42 13.32 48.72 21.72
CA ALA A 42 11.98 49.30 21.63
C ALA A 42 11.67 49.29 20.10
N LEU A 43 10.44 49.31 19.62
CA LEU A 43 9.77 50.59 19.31
C LEU A 43 8.34 50.27 18.83
N LEU A 44 7.36 50.80 19.55
CA LEU A 44 5.97 50.96 19.11
C LEU A 44 5.89 52.08 18.07
N GLN A 45 5.06 51.90 17.03
CA GLN A 45 4.30 52.90 16.26
C GLN A 45 3.92 52.28 14.88
N THR A 46 2.75 52.41 14.25
CA THR A 46 1.36 52.78 14.58
C THR A 46 0.55 52.54 13.28
N ILE A 47 -0.74 52.18 13.42
CA ILE A 47 -1.87 52.42 12.49
C ILE A 47 -1.90 51.71 11.12
N ALA A 48 -2.85 50.78 10.95
CA ALA A 48 -3.98 50.88 10.02
C ALA A 48 -4.89 49.66 10.16
N THR A 49 -6.05 49.83 10.79
CA THR A 49 -7.14 48.86 10.78
C THR A 49 -7.78 48.83 9.38
N THR A 50 -7.24 47.99 8.49
CA THR A 50 -7.98 47.50 7.34
C THR A 50 -8.59 46.17 7.74
N SER A 51 -9.90 46.17 8.00
CA SER A 51 -10.69 44.95 8.13
C SER A 51 -10.67 44.23 6.77
N LEU A 52 -9.67 43.37 6.56
CA LEU A 52 -9.72 42.38 5.50
C LEU A 52 -10.87 41.43 5.86
N VAL A 53 -11.97 41.55 5.12
CA VAL A 53 -12.98 40.51 5.04
C VAL A 53 -12.30 39.29 4.44
N LEU A 54 -11.77 38.42 5.30
CA LEU A 54 -11.30 37.08 4.96
C LEU A 54 -12.53 36.25 4.60
N LEU A 55 -12.97 36.35 3.34
CA LEU A 55 -13.85 35.35 2.76
C LEU A 55 -13.09 34.01 2.78
N PRO A 56 -13.60 32.95 3.43
CA PRO A 56 -12.98 31.65 3.37
C PRO A 56 -12.92 31.20 1.91
N SER A 57 -11.73 30.87 1.44
CA SER A 57 -11.49 30.44 0.07
C SER A 57 -12.07 29.03 -0.13
N ILE A 58 -13.31 28.94 -0.62
CA ILE A 58 -13.98 27.67 -0.97
C ILE A 58 -13.40 27.09 -2.28
N ALA A 59 -12.64 27.87 -3.03
CA ALA A 59 -12.13 27.49 -4.35
C ALA A 59 -11.16 26.29 -4.32
N THR A 60 -10.46 26.05 -3.21
CA THR A 60 -9.45 24.98 -3.12
C THR A 60 -10.07 23.59 -2.98
N ALA A 61 -11.15 23.45 -2.21
CA ALA A 61 -11.80 22.16 -1.94
C ALA A 61 -12.51 21.57 -3.17
N ALA A 62 -13.17 22.41 -3.97
CA ALA A 62 -13.80 21.96 -5.22
C ALA A 62 -12.77 21.44 -6.23
N SER A 63 -11.61 22.11 -6.32
CA SER A 63 -10.52 21.68 -7.22
C SER A 63 -9.88 20.35 -6.80
N SER A 64 -9.73 20.10 -5.50
CA SER A 64 -9.18 18.84 -5.00
C SER A 64 -10.17 17.68 -5.19
N GLN A 65 -11.47 17.89 -4.95
CA GLN A 65 -12.48 16.87 -5.19
C GLN A 65 -12.55 16.46 -6.65
N GLU A 66 -12.46 17.41 -7.58
CA GLU A 66 -12.46 17.08 -9.01
C GLU A 66 -11.22 16.26 -9.38
N LYS A 67 -10.04 16.64 -8.90
CA LYS A 67 -8.82 15.85 -9.09
C LYS A 67 -8.96 14.42 -8.52
N ASP A 68 -9.54 14.29 -7.33
CA ASP A 68 -9.77 12.99 -6.70
C ASP A 68 -10.71 12.12 -7.54
N LYS A 69 -11.79 12.67 -8.09
CA LYS A 69 -12.68 11.96 -9.02
C LYS A 69 -11.96 11.50 -10.29
N GLN A 70 -11.15 12.38 -10.89
CA GLN A 70 -10.37 12.06 -12.09
C GLN A 70 -9.34 10.96 -11.82
N ASN A 71 -8.73 10.97 -10.63
CA ASN A 71 -7.83 9.91 -10.19
C ASN A 71 -8.55 8.55 -10.10
N LEU A 72 -9.76 8.49 -9.54
CA LEU A 72 -10.52 7.23 -9.47
C LEU A 72 -10.88 6.69 -10.87
N ILE A 73 -11.33 7.57 -11.77
CA ILE A 73 -11.65 7.20 -13.17
C ILE A 73 -10.39 6.68 -13.89
N ALA A 74 -9.29 7.43 -13.82
CA ALA A 74 -8.03 7.04 -14.44
C ALA A 74 -7.48 5.73 -13.86
N GLY A 75 -7.58 5.56 -12.54
CA GLY A 75 -7.19 4.33 -11.85
C GLY A 75 -8.01 3.14 -12.29
N TYR A 76 -9.34 3.25 -12.34
CA TYR A 76 -10.22 2.18 -12.79
C TYR A 76 -9.95 1.77 -14.24
N ASN A 77 -9.83 2.74 -15.15
CA ASN A 77 -9.51 2.50 -16.56
C ASN A 77 -8.16 1.79 -16.71
N ARG A 78 -7.17 2.19 -15.90
CA ARG A 78 -5.86 1.55 -15.87
C ARG A 78 -5.92 0.11 -15.35
N LEU A 79 -6.68 -0.18 -14.30
CA LEU A 79 -6.84 -1.55 -13.80
C LEU A 79 -7.57 -2.46 -14.81
N ASN A 80 -8.59 -1.94 -15.52
CA ASN A 80 -9.19 -2.67 -16.63
C ASN A 80 -8.17 -2.97 -17.73
N TYR A 81 -7.39 -1.98 -18.14
CA TYR A 81 -6.35 -2.18 -19.15
C TYR A 81 -5.36 -3.28 -18.74
N LEU A 82 -4.88 -3.27 -17.50
CA LEU A 82 -4.00 -4.34 -16.99
C LEU A 82 -4.67 -5.72 -17.09
N LEU A 83 -5.93 -5.83 -16.70
CA LEU A 83 -6.62 -7.12 -16.68
C LEU A 83 -6.91 -7.64 -18.10
N ASP A 84 -7.23 -6.75 -19.03
CA ASP A 84 -7.46 -7.08 -20.45
C ASP A 84 -6.16 -7.46 -21.17
N HIS A 85 -5.04 -6.85 -20.74
CA HIS A 85 -3.70 -7.06 -21.32
C HIS A 85 -2.78 -7.82 -20.37
N TRP A 86 -3.34 -8.64 -19.48
CA TRP A 86 -2.63 -9.24 -18.36
C TRP A 86 -1.30 -9.86 -18.77
N GLU A 87 -1.33 -10.79 -19.73
CA GLU A 87 -0.13 -11.50 -20.18
C GLU A 87 0.92 -10.57 -20.78
N ALA A 88 0.50 -9.60 -21.60
CA ALA A 88 1.39 -8.66 -22.28
C ALA A 88 2.06 -7.70 -21.30
N GLU A 89 1.31 -7.19 -20.32
CA GLU A 89 1.82 -6.25 -19.33
C GLU A 89 2.67 -6.94 -18.28
N THR A 90 2.40 -8.21 -17.98
CA THR A 90 3.11 -8.94 -16.92
C THR A 90 4.14 -9.94 -17.44
N THR A 91 4.45 -9.95 -18.74
CA THR A 91 5.51 -10.81 -19.32
C THR A 91 6.48 -9.96 -20.13
N ILE A 92 7.78 -10.16 -19.91
CA ILE A 92 8.83 -9.57 -20.73
C ILE A 92 9.53 -10.68 -21.50
N CYS A 93 9.48 -10.61 -22.83
CA CYS A 93 10.24 -11.50 -23.69
C CYS A 93 11.50 -10.80 -24.20
N LYS A 94 12.68 -11.37 -23.93
CA LYS A 94 13.96 -10.86 -24.44
C LYS A 94 14.39 -11.71 -25.64
N THR A 95 14.51 -11.08 -26.81
CA THR A 95 15.02 -11.74 -28.01
C THR A 95 16.55 -11.74 -28.00
N GLY A 96 17.18 -12.90 -28.15
CA GLY A 96 18.65 -13.02 -28.30
C GLY A 96 19.46 -12.97 -27.00
N GLN A 97 18.81 -12.89 -25.84
CA GLN A 97 19.40 -13.14 -24.52
C GLN A 97 18.48 -14.08 -23.76
N GLU A 98 19.05 -15.13 -23.17
CA GLU A 98 18.36 -15.88 -22.14
C GLU A 98 17.93 -14.90 -21.03
N THR A 99 16.69 -15.03 -20.56
CA THR A 99 16.24 -14.36 -19.34
C THR A 99 17.07 -14.85 -18.15
N THR A 100 16.82 -14.30 -16.95
CA THR A 100 17.47 -14.75 -15.70
C THR A 100 17.39 -16.28 -15.52
N PHE A 101 16.44 -16.93 -16.20
CA PHE A 101 16.12 -18.34 -16.07
C PHE A 101 16.20 -19.17 -17.36
N GLY A 102 16.87 -18.71 -18.42
CA GLY A 102 17.05 -19.51 -19.64
C GLY A 102 15.84 -19.55 -20.59
N ASP A 103 14.73 -18.89 -20.25
CA ASP A 103 13.56 -18.78 -21.12
C ASP A 103 13.67 -17.53 -22.01
N VAL A 104 12.92 -17.53 -23.11
CA VAL A 104 12.75 -16.35 -23.97
C VAL A 104 11.86 -15.30 -23.31
N CYS A 105 11.00 -15.70 -22.35
CA CYS A 105 10.03 -14.84 -21.69
C CYS A 105 10.01 -15.05 -20.17
N GLU A 106 9.97 -13.96 -19.41
CA GLU A 106 9.95 -13.94 -17.95
C GLU A 106 8.70 -13.19 -17.45
N ARG A 107 8.00 -13.77 -16.46
CA ARG A 107 6.87 -13.11 -15.80
C ARG A 107 7.39 -12.02 -14.88
N THR A 108 6.80 -10.83 -14.94
CA THR A 108 7.20 -9.65 -14.18
C THR A 108 6.05 -9.15 -13.30
N PRO A 109 5.92 -9.69 -12.08
CA PRO A 109 4.90 -9.27 -11.12
C PRO A 109 4.99 -7.78 -10.73
N VAL A 110 6.15 -7.13 -10.91
CA VAL A 110 6.36 -5.70 -10.59
C VAL A 110 5.34 -4.80 -11.28
N LYS A 111 4.84 -5.18 -12.46
CA LYS A 111 3.83 -4.44 -13.20
C LYS A 111 2.51 -4.34 -12.45
N VAL A 112 2.14 -5.35 -11.65
CA VAL A 112 0.98 -5.28 -10.77
C VAL A 112 1.11 -4.12 -9.77
N GLN A 113 2.27 -3.97 -9.14
CA GLN A 113 2.52 -2.88 -8.18
C GLN A 113 2.46 -1.51 -8.85
N GLU A 114 2.95 -1.40 -10.09
CA GLU A 114 2.91 -0.16 -10.86
C GLU A 114 1.47 0.28 -11.12
N TYR A 115 0.63 -0.63 -11.60
CA TYR A 115 -0.76 -0.35 -11.94
C TYR A 115 -1.67 -0.12 -10.73
N LEU A 116 -1.32 -0.65 -9.55
CA LEU A 116 -2.01 -0.38 -8.29
C LEU A 116 -1.55 0.92 -7.60
N GLY A 117 -0.60 1.65 -8.19
CA GLY A 117 -0.13 2.94 -7.65
C GLY A 117 0.93 2.85 -6.54
N TYR A 118 1.50 1.67 -6.29
CA TYR A 118 2.54 1.47 -5.26
C TYR A 118 3.94 1.92 -5.69
N LYS A 119 4.16 2.19 -6.97
CA LYS A 119 5.49 2.53 -7.51
C LYS A 119 5.76 4.03 -7.65
N SER A 120 4.74 4.88 -7.55
CA SER A 120 4.88 6.32 -7.80
C SER A 120 3.90 7.13 -6.96
N MET A 121 4.37 8.23 -6.35
CA MET A 121 3.52 9.19 -5.64
C MET A 121 2.65 10.04 -6.56
N ASN A 122 2.95 10.03 -7.87
CA ASN A 122 2.20 10.76 -8.89
C ASN A 122 1.18 9.87 -9.60
N ASP A 123 1.06 8.60 -9.22
CA ASP A 123 0.10 7.68 -9.81
C ASP A 123 -1.33 8.03 -9.37
N PRO A 124 -2.36 7.92 -10.24
CA PRO A 124 -3.75 8.17 -9.87
C PRO A 124 -4.24 7.30 -8.70
N LEU A 125 -3.71 6.09 -8.52
CA LEU A 125 -4.08 5.21 -7.41
C LEU A 125 -3.16 5.32 -6.18
N PHE A 126 -2.20 6.26 -6.19
CA PHE A 126 -1.39 6.52 -5.01
C PHE A 126 -2.27 6.95 -3.83
N LYS A 127 -2.28 6.15 -2.76
CA LYS A 127 -3.17 6.35 -1.59
C LYS A 127 -4.64 6.48 -2.02
N ALA A 128 -5.10 5.55 -2.85
CA ALA A 128 -6.48 5.52 -3.33
C ALA A 128 -7.50 5.47 -2.19
N ASP A 129 -7.22 4.75 -1.10
CA ASP A 129 -8.01 4.73 0.14
C ASP A 129 -8.28 6.14 0.69
N ALA A 130 -7.23 6.94 0.87
CA ALA A 130 -7.33 8.31 1.32
C ALA A 130 -8.04 9.19 0.29
N THR A 131 -7.87 8.90 -1.01
CA THR A 131 -8.55 9.60 -2.10
C THR A 131 -10.06 9.36 -2.08
N MET A 132 -10.48 8.11 -1.87
CA MET A 132 -11.89 7.76 -1.73
C MET A 132 -12.47 8.41 -0.46
N LEU A 133 -11.80 8.33 0.68
CA LEU A 133 -12.26 8.96 1.93
C LEU A 133 -12.41 10.49 1.87
N ARG A 134 -11.64 11.19 1.02
CA ARG A 134 -11.81 12.64 0.78
C ARG A 134 -13.12 12.97 0.06
N LEU A 135 -13.69 12.00 -0.66
CA LEU A 135 -14.95 12.15 -1.39
C LEU A 135 -16.18 11.73 -0.57
N LYS A 136 -16.02 11.28 0.68
CA LYS A 136 -17.12 10.76 1.51
C LYS A 136 -18.32 11.71 1.67
N ASN A 137 -18.10 13.02 1.63
CA ASN A 137 -19.18 14.02 1.77
C ASN A 137 -20.10 14.07 0.54
N LEU A 138 -19.75 13.38 -0.55
CA LEU A 138 -20.57 13.25 -1.75
C LEU A 138 -21.39 11.95 -1.75
N VAL A 139 -21.18 11.08 -0.77
CA VAL A 139 -21.84 9.78 -0.67
C VAL A 139 -23.26 9.97 -0.15
N PRO A 140 -24.28 9.39 -0.80
CA PRO A 140 -25.64 9.34 -0.27
C PRO A 140 -25.68 8.65 1.10
N SER A 141 -26.42 9.21 2.06
CA SER A 141 -26.47 8.70 3.44
C SER A 141 -26.94 7.25 3.55
N ASP A 142 -27.77 6.78 2.60
CA ASP A 142 -28.28 5.41 2.52
C ASP A 142 -27.26 4.42 1.90
N ARG A 143 -26.13 4.91 1.40
CA ARG A 143 -25.06 4.08 0.79
C ARG A 143 -23.70 4.24 1.48
N GLU A 144 -23.64 4.90 2.64
CA GLU A 144 -22.39 5.10 3.39
C GLU A 144 -21.72 3.78 3.80
N GLU A 145 -22.49 2.80 4.28
CA GLU A 145 -21.97 1.49 4.66
C GLU A 145 -21.34 0.78 3.46
N GLU A 146 -22.07 0.68 2.35
CA GLU A 146 -21.59 0.10 1.08
C GLU A 146 -20.31 0.80 0.58
N PHE A 147 -20.21 2.11 0.77
CA PHE A 147 -19.03 2.88 0.40
C PHE A 147 -17.80 2.49 1.21
N TYR A 148 -17.92 2.36 2.54
CA TYR A 148 -16.80 1.94 3.39
C TYR A 148 -16.41 0.49 3.12
N GLU A 149 -17.37 -0.42 2.95
CA GLU A 149 -17.09 -1.81 2.57
C GLU A 149 -16.35 -1.92 1.23
N ALA A 150 -16.72 -1.08 0.25
CA ALA A 150 -16.04 -1.05 -1.04
C ALA A 150 -14.60 -0.52 -0.94
N ILE A 151 -14.35 0.48 -0.10
CA ILE A 151 -12.99 0.96 0.20
C ILE A 151 -12.16 -0.13 0.87
N ASP A 152 -12.73 -0.84 1.84
CA ASP A 152 -12.04 -1.93 2.55
C ASP A 152 -11.72 -3.09 1.59
N ARG A 153 -12.69 -3.49 0.75
CA ARG A 153 -12.48 -4.49 -0.31
C ARG A 153 -11.38 -4.07 -1.28
N TYR A 154 -11.38 -2.81 -1.73
CA TYR A 154 -10.30 -2.29 -2.58
C TYR A 154 -8.95 -2.43 -1.88
N THR A 155 -8.86 -1.91 -0.65
CA THR A 155 -7.60 -1.72 0.07
C THR A 155 -6.98 -3.05 0.45
N GLN A 156 -7.78 -3.96 1.03
CA GLN A 156 -7.30 -5.29 1.41
C GLN A 156 -6.74 -6.04 0.20
N ASN A 157 -7.49 -6.08 -0.90
CA ASN A 157 -7.07 -6.81 -2.09
C ASN A 157 -5.88 -6.14 -2.78
N ALA A 158 -5.80 -4.81 -2.78
CA ALA A 158 -4.68 -4.09 -3.39
C ALA A 158 -3.38 -4.37 -2.65
N GLU A 159 -3.41 -4.36 -1.32
CA GLU A 159 -2.28 -4.70 -0.46
C GLU A 159 -1.85 -6.16 -0.63
N GLU A 160 -2.81 -7.10 -0.67
CA GLU A 160 -2.50 -8.52 -0.89
C GLU A 160 -1.91 -8.77 -2.29
N ALA A 161 -2.45 -8.14 -3.34
CA ALA A 161 -1.91 -8.20 -4.68
C ALA A 161 -0.49 -7.62 -4.74
N ASN A 162 -0.26 -6.48 -4.10
CA ASN A 162 1.06 -5.84 -3.99
C ASN A 162 2.05 -6.75 -3.26
N GLY A 163 1.67 -7.34 -2.13
CA GLY A 163 2.50 -8.24 -1.35
C GLY A 163 2.90 -9.49 -2.14
N MET A 164 1.94 -10.14 -2.80
CA MET A 164 2.23 -11.31 -3.66
C MET A 164 3.13 -10.95 -4.84
N ALA A 165 2.87 -9.82 -5.50
CA ALA A 165 3.70 -9.31 -6.58
C ALA A 165 5.12 -8.99 -6.11
N PHE A 166 5.27 -8.40 -4.93
CA PHE A 166 6.57 -8.09 -4.35
C PHE A 166 7.37 -9.36 -4.05
N VAL A 167 6.78 -10.33 -3.34
CA VAL A 167 7.46 -11.58 -2.98
C VAL A 167 7.88 -12.38 -4.21
N SER A 168 7.04 -12.41 -5.24
CA SER A 168 7.34 -13.13 -6.48
C SER A 168 8.28 -12.39 -7.43
N SER A 169 8.47 -11.07 -7.28
CA SER A 169 9.39 -10.30 -8.13
C SER A 169 10.86 -10.71 -7.99
N TRP A 170 11.21 -11.45 -6.94
CA TRP A 170 12.57 -11.95 -6.68
C TRP A 170 12.86 -13.31 -7.32
N GLY A 171 11.87 -13.97 -7.93
CA GLY A 171 12.07 -15.24 -8.65
C GLY A 171 12.81 -16.31 -7.83
N GLU A 172 13.86 -16.91 -8.42
CA GLU A 172 14.72 -17.91 -7.75
C GLU A 172 15.68 -17.31 -6.70
N ALA A 173 15.88 -15.98 -6.67
CA ALA A 173 16.68 -15.36 -5.61
C ALA A 173 15.97 -15.42 -4.24
N ASN A 174 14.68 -15.73 -4.22
CA ASN A 174 13.91 -15.98 -3.01
C ASN A 174 14.05 -17.45 -2.58
N PRO A 175 14.40 -17.78 -1.32
CA PRO A 175 14.39 -19.16 -0.83
C PRO A 175 13.02 -19.83 -1.04
N GLY A 176 13.00 -20.95 -1.78
CA GLY A 176 11.76 -21.63 -2.17
C GLY A 176 10.99 -20.95 -3.31
N GLY A 177 11.59 -19.94 -3.96
CA GLY A 177 11.15 -19.34 -5.22
C GLY A 177 11.54 -20.20 -6.43
N GLY A 178 10.99 -19.83 -7.58
CA GLY A 178 11.07 -20.60 -8.82
C GLY A 178 10.02 -20.13 -9.81
N LYS A 179 10.18 -20.46 -11.10
CA LYS A 179 9.23 -20.02 -12.17
C LYS A 179 7.78 -20.39 -11.85
N ASP A 180 7.56 -21.60 -11.35
CA ASP A 180 6.26 -22.12 -10.93
C ASP A 180 5.65 -21.28 -9.79
N ARG A 181 6.47 -20.84 -8.84
CA ARG A 181 6.05 -19.98 -7.74
C ARG A 181 5.75 -18.56 -8.21
N VAL A 182 6.56 -18.00 -9.10
CA VAL A 182 6.28 -16.69 -9.71
C VAL A 182 4.95 -16.75 -10.46
N GLN A 183 4.74 -17.78 -11.27
CA GLN A 183 3.47 -17.98 -11.99
C GLN A 183 2.29 -18.15 -11.03
N LEU A 184 2.45 -18.92 -9.96
CA LEU A 184 1.39 -19.08 -8.96
C LEU A 184 1.01 -17.75 -8.31
N PHE A 185 1.99 -16.97 -7.87
CA PHE A 185 1.75 -15.72 -7.16
C PHE A 185 1.23 -14.61 -8.07
N ILE A 186 1.68 -14.54 -9.32
CA ILE A 186 1.16 -13.54 -10.26
C ILE A 186 -0.30 -13.83 -10.58
N GLU A 187 -0.69 -15.09 -10.80
CA GLU A 187 -2.10 -15.44 -11.04
C GLU A 187 -2.99 -15.28 -9.79
N ARG A 188 -2.44 -15.43 -8.59
CA ARG A 188 -3.16 -15.05 -7.36
C ARG A 188 -3.29 -13.53 -7.23
N SER A 189 -2.24 -12.79 -7.58
CA SER A 189 -2.28 -11.32 -7.60
C SER A 189 -3.35 -10.83 -8.58
N LYS A 190 -3.52 -11.48 -9.74
CA LYS A 190 -4.59 -11.19 -10.71
C LYS A 190 -5.97 -11.20 -10.07
N LYS A 191 -6.27 -12.23 -9.26
CA LYS A 191 -7.57 -12.35 -8.58
C LYS A 191 -7.80 -11.17 -7.63
N ASN A 192 -6.78 -10.78 -6.89
CA ASN A 192 -6.90 -9.63 -6.00
C ASN A 192 -6.98 -8.31 -6.78
N VAL A 193 -6.32 -8.16 -7.93
CA VAL A 193 -6.51 -6.99 -8.81
C VAL A 193 -7.94 -6.88 -9.34
N ILE A 194 -8.58 -8.01 -9.68
CA ILE A 194 -10.01 -8.08 -10.04
C ILE A 194 -10.87 -7.55 -8.90
N GLU A 195 -10.66 -8.06 -7.68
CA GLU A 195 -11.40 -7.64 -6.49
C GLU A 195 -11.17 -6.17 -6.14
N SER A 196 -9.94 -5.67 -6.28
CA SER A 196 -9.63 -4.24 -6.12
C SER A 196 -10.36 -3.40 -7.15
N ARG A 197 -10.28 -3.76 -8.44
CA ARG A 197 -11.00 -3.05 -9.50
C ARG A 197 -12.51 -3.01 -9.22
N ASP A 198 -13.09 -4.11 -8.74
CA ASP A 198 -14.52 -4.19 -8.46
C ASP A 198 -14.91 -3.32 -7.25
N GLY A 199 -14.10 -3.31 -6.19
CA GLY A 199 -14.27 -2.36 -5.07
C GLY A 199 -14.21 -0.90 -5.54
N LEU A 200 -13.23 -0.55 -6.37
CA LEU A 200 -13.10 0.78 -6.97
C LEU A 200 -14.31 1.14 -7.84
N LYS A 201 -14.85 0.18 -8.60
CA LYS A 201 -16.05 0.38 -9.41
C LYS A 201 -17.27 0.68 -8.55
N THR A 202 -17.48 -0.06 -7.46
CA THR A 202 -18.57 0.22 -6.52
C THR A 202 -18.45 1.62 -5.93
N VAL A 203 -17.24 2.04 -5.54
CA VAL A 203 -17.00 3.42 -5.07
C VAL A 203 -17.36 4.44 -6.15
N MET A 204 -16.93 4.23 -7.39
CA MET A 204 -17.29 5.12 -8.51
C MET A 204 -18.79 5.17 -8.75
N ASP A 205 -19.50 4.05 -8.66
CA ASP A 205 -20.95 3.97 -8.85
C ASP A 205 -21.72 4.69 -7.74
N ILE A 206 -21.28 4.61 -6.50
CA ILE A 206 -21.84 5.37 -5.36
C ILE A 206 -21.67 6.88 -5.60
N LEU A 207 -20.51 7.29 -6.10
CA LEU A 207 -20.17 8.68 -6.40
C LEU A 207 -20.76 9.18 -7.73
N GLY A 208 -21.44 8.33 -8.50
CA GLY A 208 -22.02 8.67 -9.80
C GLY A 208 -20.99 8.96 -10.90
N LEU A 209 -19.78 8.40 -10.79
CA LEU A 209 -18.68 8.59 -11.74
C LEU A 209 -18.81 7.62 -12.92
N LYS A 210 -18.43 8.07 -14.11
CA LYS A 210 -18.42 7.25 -15.34
C LYS A 210 -16.97 7.06 -15.83
N PRO A 211 -16.59 5.83 -16.21
CA PRO A 211 -15.30 5.53 -16.82
C PRO A 211 -15.03 6.30 -18.12
#